data_AF-A0A7X8YF84-F1
#
_entry.id   AF-A0A7X8YF84-F1
#
_cell.length_a   1.000
_cell.length_b   1.000
_cell.length_c   1.000
_cell.angle_alpha   90.00
_cell.angle_beta   90.00
_cell.angle_gamma   90.00
#
_symmetry.space_group_name_H-M   'P 1'
#
loop_
_entity.id
_entity.type
_entity.pdbx_description
1 polymer ?
#
loop_
_entity_poly.entity_id
_entity_poly.type
_entity_poly.pdbx_seq_one_letter_code
_entity_poly.pdbx_strand_id
1 'polypeptide(L)'
;AIDLAKLRKTAVETTPLIHREDLLEIIDEELVNVAPGKTPTELRAWIIRRIPQLDVELFNEAADEAKDRRYVSFHHGEDGMSLIELYIPTIEAKAIEKKVTAAARGMNRAQPQDTEQPPHPAAAGVPTDRLEPHQVAEGPHPAAVGMGETMPV
;
A
#
# COMPACT_ATOMS: atom_id res chain seq x y z
N ALA A 1 -40.93 5.99 4.00
CA ALA A 1 -40.91 4.54 3.71
C ALA A 1 -39.53 4.16 3.18
N ILE A 2 -39.10 2.92 3.37
CA ILE A 2 -37.87 2.40 2.76
C ILE A 2 -38.20 2.01 1.32
N ASP A 3 -37.38 2.44 0.37
CA ASP A 3 -37.51 2.08 -1.05
C ASP A 3 -36.89 0.70 -1.27
N LEU A 4 -37.75 -0.32 -1.33
CA LEU A 4 -37.36 -1.71 -1.53
C LEU A 4 -36.77 -1.94 -2.93
N ALA A 5 -37.24 -1.26 -3.96
CA ALA A 5 -36.71 -1.38 -5.32
C ALA A 5 -35.28 -0.84 -5.41
N LYS A 6 -35.00 0.28 -4.74
CA LYS A 6 -33.64 0.82 -4.61
C LYS A 6 -32.72 -0.09 -3.79
N LEU A 7 -33.25 -0.77 -2.79
CA LEU A 7 -32.52 -1.76 -1.99
C LEU A 7 -32.20 -3.03 -2.78
N ARG A 8 -33.17 -3.59 -3.53
CA ARG A 8 -32.98 -4.69 -4.46
C ARG A 8 -31.95 -4.33 -5.54
N LYS A 9 -32.05 -3.14 -6.14
CA LYS A 9 -31.03 -2.64 -7.08
C LYS A 9 -29.64 -2.59 -6.43
N THR A 10 -29.53 -2.10 -5.18
CA THR A 10 -28.25 -2.08 -4.45
C THR A 10 -27.72 -3.50 -4.16
N ALA A 11 -28.59 -4.47 -3.91
CA ALA A 11 -28.22 -5.88 -3.73
C ALA A 11 -27.63 -6.48 -5.02
N VAL A 12 -28.33 -6.27 -6.14
CA VAL A 12 -27.94 -6.68 -7.49
C VAL A 12 -26.62 -6.02 -7.92
N GLU A 13 -26.41 -4.74 -7.63
CA GLU A 13 -25.17 -4.02 -7.95
C GLU A 13 -23.98 -4.37 -7.02
N THR A 14 -24.23 -4.85 -5.79
CA THR A 14 -23.17 -5.16 -4.81
C THR A 14 -22.75 -6.64 -4.79
N THR A 15 -23.49 -7.54 -5.46
CA THR A 15 -23.37 -9.00 -5.22
C THR A 15 -23.80 -9.80 -6.46
N PRO A 16 -23.30 -11.03 -6.68
CA PRO A 16 -23.52 -11.85 -7.91
C PRO A 16 -24.95 -12.32 -8.19
N LEU A 17 -25.97 -11.74 -7.53
CA LEU A 17 -27.38 -12.11 -7.71
C LEU A 17 -27.98 -11.69 -9.05
N ILE A 18 -27.23 -10.98 -9.90
CA ILE A 18 -27.68 -10.39 -11.18
C ILE A 18 -28.37 -11.43 -12.11
N HIS A 19 -28.04 -12.71 -11.96
CA HIS A 19 -28.56 -13.81 -12.79
C HIS A 19 -29.31 -14.90 -11.99
N ARG A 20 -29.66 -14.65 -10.72
CA ARG A 20 -30.28 -15.62 -9.81
C ARG A 20 -31.58 -15.07 -9.22
N GLU A 21 -32.60 -15.01 -10.08
CA GLU A 21 -33.95 -14.52 -9.74
C GLU A 21 -34.58 -15.36 -8.61
N ASP A 22 -34.29 -16.66 -8.57
CA ASP A 22 -34.65 -17.60 -7.50
C ASP A 22 -34.19 -17.13 -6.10
N LEU A 23 -32.97 -16.62 -6.01
CA LEU A 23 -32.41 -16.10 -4.76
C LEU A 23 -32.91 -14.68 -4.45
N LEU A 24 -33.24 -13.90 -5.47
CA LEU A 24 -33.81 -12.56 -5.31
C LEU A 24 -35.24 -12.61 -4.76
N GLU A 25 -36.08 -13.55 -5.20
CA GLU A 25 -37.44 -13.75 -4.65
C GLU A 25 -37.38 -14.07 -3.15
N ILE A 26 -36.53 -15.01 -2.72
CA ILE A 26 -36.34 -15.36 -1.31
C ILE A 26 -35.88 -14.13 -0.49
N ILE A 27 -34.94 -13.34 -1.03
CA ILE A 27 -34.46 -12.13 -0.38
C ILE A 27 -35.57 -11.08 -0.27
N ASP A 28 -36.37 -10.85 -1.31
CA ASP A 28 -37.47 -9.88 -1.31
C ASP A 28 -38.56 -10.27 -0.29
N GLU A 29 -38.94 -11.55 -0.20
CA GLU A 29 -39.90 -12.06 0.81
C GLU A 29 -39.40 -11.85 2.25
N GLU A 30 -38.13 -12.16 2.51
CA GLU A 30 -37.51 -11.91 3.81
C GLU A 30 -37.37 -10.41 4.11
N LEU A 31 -37.07 -9.59 3.10
CA LEU A 31 -36.86 -8.15 3.24
C LEU A 31 -38.12 -7.43 3.72
N VAL A 32 -39.32 -7.87 3.34
CA VAL A 32 -40.60 -7.33 3.85
C VAL A 32 -40.67 -7.40 5.39
N ASN A 33 -40.17 -8.49 5.97
CA ASN A 33 -40.17 -8.72 7.41
C ASN A 33 -39.01 -8.02 8.13
N VAL A 34 -37.86 -7.88 7.45
CA VAL A 34 -36.61 -7.36 8.04
C VAL A 34 -36.49 -5.83 7.91
N ALA A 35 -37.07 -5.21 6.87
CA ALA A 35 -36.98 -3.78 6.60
C ALA A 35 -37.54 -2.86 7.70
N PRO A 36 -38.69 -3.12 8.35
CA PRO A 36 -39.26 -2.19 9.33
C PRO A 36 -38.36 -1.90 10.54
N GLY A 37 -37.46 -2.82 10.88
CA GLY A 37 -36.57 -2.73 12.05
C GLY A 37 -35.12 -2.38 11.75
N LYS A 38 -34.78 -1.89 10.54
CA LYS A 38 -33.39 -1.65 10.12
C LYS A 38 -33.20 -0.38 9.29
N THR A 39 -32.05 0.26 9.47
CA THR A 39 -31.57 1.32 8.59
C THR A 39 -31.11 0.76 7.23
N PRO A 40 -31.00 1.59 6.17
CA PRO A 40 -30.51 1.14 4.86
C PRO A 40 -29.11 0.49 4.91
N THR A 41 -28.21 0.98 5.77
CA THR A 41 -26.88 0.40 5.97
C THR A 41 -26.95 -0.99 6.60
N GLU A 42 -27.81 -1.17 7.59
CA GLU A 42 -28.02 -2.48 8.23
C GLU A 42 -28.73 -3.47 7.31
N LEU A 43 -29.63 -3.01 6.44
CA LEU A 43 -30.26 -3.85 5.41
C LEU A 43 -29.24 -4.29 4.36
N ARG A 44 -28.38 -3.39 3.87
CA ARG A 44 -27.28 -3.75 2.97
C ARG A 44 -26.33 -4.77 3.63
N ALA A 45 -25.98 -4.56 4.90
CA ALA A 45 -25.14 -5.50 5.64
C ALA A 45 -25.83 -6.85 5.90
N TRP A 46 -27.16 -6.87 6.07
CA TRP A 46 -27.95 -8.10 6.19
C TRP A 46 -27.98 -8.87 4.87
N ILE A 47 -28.26 -8.21 3.73
CA ILE A 47 -28.25 -8.80 2.39
C ILE A 47 -26.90 -9.46 2.08
N ILE A 48 -25.78 -8.73 2.25
CA ILE A 48 -24.42 -9.24 1.99
C ILE A 48 -24.11 -10.49 2.84
N ARG A 49 -24.67 -10.61 4.05
CA ARG A 49 -24.51 -11.78 4.92
C ARG A 49 -25.48 -12.92 4.60
N ARG A 50 -26.64 -12.61 4.02
CA ARG A 50 -27.68 -13.61 3.71
C ARG A 50 -27.31 -14.44 2.49
N ILE A 51 -26.68 -13.83 1.49
CA ILE A 51 -26.30 -14.47 0.22
C ILE A 51 -25.44 -15.74 0.41
N PRO A 52 -24.31 -15.73 1.13
CA PRO A 52 -23.53 -16.95 1.40
C PRO A 52 -24.23 -17.98 2.31
N GLN A 53 -25.41 -17.66 2.88
CA GLN A 53 -26.25 -18.63 3.60
C GLN A 53 -27.31 -19.27 2.68
N LEU A 54 -27.65 -18.62 1.57
CA LEU A 54 -28.57 -19.14 0.55
C LEU A 54 -27.81 -19.96 -0.49
N ASP A 55 -26.68 -19.45 -0.97
CA ASP A 55 -25.84 -20.11 -1.96
C ASP A 55 -24.35 -19.79 -1.69
N VAL A 56 -23.64 -20.78 -1.15
CA VAL A 56 -22.21 -20.68 -0.84
C VAL A 56 -21.33 -20.88 -2.08
N GLU A 57 -21.81 -21.63 -3.07
CA GLU A 57 -21.07 -21.89 -4.31
C GLU A 57 -21.05 -20.64 -5.16
N LEU A 58 -22.21 -20.01 -5.39
CA LEU A 58 -22.33 -18.71 -6.08
C LEU A 58 -21.47 -17.61 -5.43
N PHE A 59 -21.40 -17.59 -4.09
CA PHE A 59 -20.55 -16.64 -3.38
C PHE A 59 -19.05 -16.89 -3.62
N ASN A 60 -18.63 -18.17 -3.64
CA ASN A 60 -17.24 -18.54 -3.90
C ASN A 60 -16.85 -18.28 -5.37
N GLU A 61 -17.70 -18.68 -6.33
CA GLU A 61 -17.50 -18.44 -7.76
C GLU A 61 -17.31 -16.94 -8.05
N ALA A 62 -18.18 -16.10 -7.50
CA ALA A 62 -18.06 -14.65 -7.66
C ALA A 62 -16.84 -14.05 -6.96
N ALA A 63 -16.41 -14.64 -5.83
CA ALA A 63 -15.18 -14.25 -5.16
C ALA A 63 -13.94 -14.67 -5.95
N ASP A 64 -14.01 -15.76 -6.73
CA ASP A 64 -12.95 -16.21 -7.62
C ASP A 64 -12.91 -15.39 -8.92
N GLU A 65 -14.05 -15.16 -9.58
CA GLU A 65 -14.14 -14.25 -10.74
C GLU A 65 -13.64 -12.82 -10.39
N ALA A 66 -13.96 -12.33 -9.20
CA ALA A 66 -13.44 -11.05 -8.72
C ALA A 66 -11.92 -11.05 -8.48
N LYS A 67 -11.29 -12.22 -8.20
CA LYS A 67 -9.81 -12.32 -8.15
C LYS A 67 -9.22 -12.26 -9.55
N ASP A 68 -9.88 -12.76 -10.58
CA ASP A 68 -9.32 -12.72 -11.94
C ASP A 68 -9.35 -11.31 -12.54
N ARG A 69 -10.25 -10.45 -12.04
CA ARG A 69 -10.28 -9.01 -12.38
C ARG A 69 -9.28 -8.13 -11.60
N ARG A 70 -8.36 -8.71 -10.82
CA ARG A 70 -7.37 -7.94 -10.04
C ARG A 70 -6.48 -7.10 -10.94
N TYR A 71 -6.33 -5.81 -10.62
CA TYR A 71 -5.42 -4.91 -11.33
C TYR A 71 -4.80 -3.86 -10.39
N VAL A 72 -3.68 -3.29 -10.86
CA VAL A 72 -3.04 -2.10 -10.27
C VAL A 72 -2.63 -1.19 -11.43
N SER A 73 -3.04 0.08 -11.41
CA SER A 73 -2.56 1.12 -12.31
C SER A 73 -1.82 2.21 -11.54
N PHE A 74 -0.86 2.83 -12.20
CA PHE A 74 -0.12 4.00 -11.71
C PHE A 74 -0.24 5.11 -12.73
N HIS A 75 -0.69 6.28 -12.27
CA HIS A 75 -0.81 7.49 -13.08
C HIS A 75 0.07 8.56 -12.45
N HIS A 76 1.23 8.80 -13.06
CA HIS A 76 2.22 9.76 -12.58
C HIS A 76 1.87 11.17 -13.09
N GLY A 77 1.82 12.14 -12.19
CA GLY A 77 1.62 13.56 -12.49
C GLY A 77 2.95 14.29 -12.70
N GLU A 78 2.92 15.37 -13.47
CA GLU A 78 4.09 16.24 -13.70
C GLU A 78 4.45 17.10 -12.47
N ASP A 79 3.53 17.21 -11.50
CA ASP A 79 3.69 17.88 -10.22
C ASP A 79 4.46 17.05 -9.17
N GLY A 80 4.97 15.87 -9.57
CA GLY A 80 5.64 14.92 -8.68
C GLY A 80 4.68 14.06 -7.85
N MET A 81 3.37 14.19 -8.06
CA MET A 81 2.36 13.35 -7.41
C MET A 81 2.07 12.10 -8.26
N SER A 82 1.36 11.13 -7.69
CA SER A 82 0.90 9.95 -8.43
C SER A 82 -0.41 9.42 -7.87
N LEU A 83 -1.36 9.12 -8.74
CA LEU A 83 -2.55 8.36 -8.42
C LEU A 83 -2.24 6.86 -8.59
N ILE A 84 -2.72 6.06 -7.64
CA ILE A 84 -2.66 4.60 -7.70
C ILE A 84 -4.10 4.09 -7.62
N GLU A 85 -4.54 3.35 -8.62
CA GLU A 85 -5.84 2.67 -8.59
C GLU A 85 -5.61 1.17 -8.45
N LEU A 86 -6.35 0.52 -7.55
CA LEU A 86 -6.19 -0.91 -7.26
C LEU A 86 -7.55 -1.57 -7.13
N TYR A 87 -7.73 -2.70 -7.82
CA TYR A 87 -8.79 -3.65 -7.52
C TYR A 87 -8.13 -4.94 -7.00
N ILE A 88 -8.24 -5.14 -5.68
CA ILE A 88 -7.52 -6.17 -4.93
C ILE A 88 -8.42 -6.75 -3.81
N PRO A 89 -8.11 -7.94 -3.27
CA PRO A 89 -8.88 -8.54 -2.18
C PRO A 89 -9.00 -7.62 -0.96
N THR A 90 -10.19 -7.57 -0.35
CA THR A 90 -10.51 -6.65 0.77
C THR A 90 -9.53 -6.75 1.94
N ILE A 91 -8.97 -7.93 2.20
CA ILE A 91 -7.96 -8.16 3.25
C ILE A 91 -6.67 -7.38 2.96
N GLU A 92 -6.22 -7.39 1.71
CA GLU A 92 -5.04 -6.65 1.24
C GLU A 92 -5.32 -5.14 1.21
N ALA A 93 -6.49 -4.74 0.69
CA ALA A 93 -6.93 -3.34 0.68
C ALA A 93 -6.94 -2.73 2.09
N LYS A 94 -7.48 -3.44 3.10
CA LYS A 94 -7.49 -3.00 4.50
C LYS A 94 -6.08 -2.86 5.09
N ALA A 95 -5.14 -3.71 4.69
CA ALA A 95 -3.74 -3.60 5.11
C ALA A 95 -3.05 -2.37 4.49
N ILE A 96 -3.33 -2.06 3.22
CA ILE A 96 -2.80 -0.89 2.51
C ILE A 96 -3.42 0.40 3.07
N GLU A 97 -4.75 0.47 3.20
CA GLU A 97 -5.49 1.59 3.81
C GLU A 97 -4.91 1.97 5.18
N LYS A 98 -4.65 0.98 6.05
CA LYS A 98 -4.04 1.21 7.36
C LYS A 98 -2.63 1.81 7.24
N LYS A 99 -1.78 1.31 6.33
CA LYS A 99 -0.42 1.82 6.11
C LYS A 99 -0.42 3.24 5.56
N VAL A 100 -1.20 3.50 4.51
CA VAL A 100 -1.31 4.82 3.86
C VAL A 100 -1.89 5.86 4.84
N THR A 101 -2.94 5.50 5.58
CA THR A 101 -3.55 6.39 6.59
C THR A 101 -2.57 6.71 7.73
N ALA A 102 -1.77 5.73 8.17
CA ALA A 102 -0.74 5.96 9.19
C ALA A 102 0.38 6.88 8.68
N ALA A 103 0.84 6.68 7.44
CA ALA A 103 1.84 7.53 6.81
C ALA A 103 1.34 8.98 6.65
N ALA A 104 0.13 9.18 6.13
CA ALA A 104 -0.48 10.50 5.95
C ALA A 104 -0.67 11.26 7.28
N ARG A 105 -1.02 10.56 8.37
CA ARG A 105 -1.05 11.12 9.73
C ARG A 105 0.34 11.50 10.25
N GLY A 106 1.38 10.78 9.84
CA GLY A 106 2.77 11.12 10.12
C GLY A 106 3.23 12.39 9.41
N MET A 107 2.86 12.57 8.14
CA MET A 107 3.20 13.76 7.33
C MET A 107 2.57 15.06 7.89
N ASN A 108 1.35 14.98 8.44
CA ASN A 108 0.70 16.12 9.10
C ASN A 108 1.20 16.41 10.52
N ARG A 109 2.13 15.61 11.05
CA ARG A 109 2.79 15.93 12.31
C ARG A 109 3.95 16.87 12.00
N ALA A 110 3.84 18.12 12.45
CA ALA A 110 4.96 19.05 12.41
C ALA A 110 6.20 18.35 12.98
N GLN A 111 7.29 18.27 12.19
CA GLN A 111 8.57 17.85 12.74
C GLN A 111 8.88 18.77 13.92
N PRO A 112 9.23 18.23 15.11
CA PRO A 112 9.90 19.06 16.10
C PRO A 112 11.13 19.62 15.39
N GLN A 113 11.26 20.95 15.35
CA GLN A 113 12.42 21.56 14.73
C GLN A 113 13.67 20.98 15.37
N ASP A 114 14.66 20.62 14.53
CA ASP A 114 15.98 20.23 15.01
C ASP A 114 16.46 21.35 15.92
N THR A 115 16.45 21.07 17.21
CA THR A 115 16.92 22.02 18.20
C THR A 115 18.42 21.99 18.05
N GLU A 116 18.97 23.02 17.38
CA GLU A 116 20.40 23.14 17.11
C GLU A 116 21.17 22.75 18.36
N GLN A 117 21.79 21.57 18.33
CA GLN A 117 22.58 21.08 19.44
C GLN A 117 23.80 22.01 19.50
N PRO A 118 23.94 22.85 20.56
CA PRO A 118 24.95 23.89 20.57
C PRO A 118 26.33 23.23 20.47
N PRO A 119 27.26 23.78 19.67
CA PRO A 119 28.56 23.17 19.44
C PRO A 119 29.28 22.98 20.77
N HIS A 120 29.70 21.74 21.05
CA HIS A 120 30.49 21.45 22.25
C HIS A 120 31.70 22.38 22.32
N PRO A 121 31.94 23.07 23.45
CA PRO A 121 33.09 23.95 23.57
C PRO A 121 34.36 23.12 23.47
N ALA A 122 35.22 23.46 22.51
CA ALA A 122 36.53 22.84 22.36
C ALA A 122 37.35 23.07 23.64
N ALA A 123 37.83 21.98 24.25
CA ALA A 123 38.67 22.04 25.42
C ALA A 123 40.05 22.62 25.06
N ALA A 124 40.26 23.91 25.34
CA ALA A 124 41.56 24.56 25.20
C ALA A 124 42.42 24.38 26.47
N GLY A 125 43.59 23.74 26.32
CA GLY A 125 44.59 23.58 27.40
C GLY A 125 45.93 23.05 26.88
N VAL A 126 46.90 23.95 26.64
CA VAL A 126 48.18 23.76 25.88
C VAL A 126 49.31 24.52 26.60
N PRO A 127 50.50 23.94 26.90
CA PRO A 127 51.60 23.62 25.96
C PRO A 127 51.82 22.09 25.75
N THR A 128 52.64 21.52 24.85
CA THR A 128 53.82 21.90 24.02
C THR A 128 55.20 21.55 24.59
N ASP A 129 55.82 20.49 24.03
CA ASP A 129 57.19 20.43 23.47
C ASP A 129 57.45 18.98 22.92
N ARG A 130 58.34 18.64 21.94
CA ARG A 130 59.15 19.42 20.97
C ARG A 130 60.08 18.52 20.11
N LEU A 131 60.23 18.85 18.81
CA LEU A 131 61.16 18.27 17.79
C LEU A 131 60.96 16.77 17.47
N GLU A 132 61.25 16.20 16.28
CA GLU A 132 61.37 16.60 14.85
C GLU A 132 61.48 15.25 14.05
N PRO A 133 61.41 15.20 12.70
CA PRO A 133 61.01 13.98 11.98
C PRO A 133 62.15 13.04 11.52
N HIS A 134 61.83 11.76 11.44
CA HIS A 134 62.49 10.75 10.61
C HIS A 134 61.41 9.80 10.06
N GLN A 135 61.41 9.32 8.82
CA GLN A 135 62.04 9.69 7.54
C GLN A 135 61.38 8.69 6.56
N VAL A 136 60.92 9.13 5.40
CA VAL A 136 60.35 8.23 4.39
C VAL A 136 61.50 7.45 3.75
N ALA A 137 61.50 6.12 3.88
CA ALA A 137 62.44 5.28 3.16
C ALA A 137 61.92 5.01 1.74
N GLU A 138 62.30 5.89 0.80
CA GLU A 138 62.21 5.58 -0.63
C GLU A 138 63.10 4.38 -0.96
N GLY A 139 62.50 3.29 -1.45
CA GLY A 139 63.22 2.14 -1.99
C GLY A 139 63.59 2.38 -3.45
N PRO A 140 64.86 2.21 -3.87
CA PRO A 140 65.29 2.52 -5.23
C PRO A 140 64.94 1.42 -6.24
N HIS A 141 64.34 1.82 -7.36
CA HIS A 141 64.52 1.19 -8.68
C HIS A 141 65.92 1.58 -9.23
N PRO A 142 66.54 0.91 -10.25
CA PRO A 142 65.85 0.49 -11.49
C PRO A 142 66.39 -0.77 -12.25
N ALA A 143 65.72 -1.04 -13.38
CA ALA A 143 66.26 -1.52 -14.68
C ALA A 143 66.71 -3.00 -14.93
N ALA A 144 65.89 -3.70 -15.74
CA ALA A 144 66.27 -4.44 -16.97
C ALA A 144 64.95 -4.78 -17.72
N VAL A 145 64.58 -4.17 -18.85
CA VAL A 145 65.12 -4.31 -20.22
C VAL A 145 65.00 -5.73 -20.78
N GLY A 146 64.13 -5.91 -21.79
CA GLY A 146 64.00 -7.19 -22.52
C GLY A 146 62.72 -7.34 -23.36
N MET A 147 62.74 -6.74 -24.57
CA MET A 147 62.24 -7.32 -25.84
C MET A 147 60.90 -8.08 -25.83
N GLY A 148 59.83 -7.48 -26.36
CA GLY A 148 59.38 -7.75 -27.75
C GLY A 148 58.02 -8.47 -27.70
N GLU A 149 57.17 -8.50 -28.72
CA GLU A 149 57.21 -7.92 -30.07
C GLU A 149 55.75 -7.63 -30.51
N THR A 150 55.53 -6.66 -31.38
CA THR A 150 54.21 -6.35 -31.96
C THR A 150 53.80 -7.41 -33.00
N MET A 151 52.49 -7.67 -33.17
CA MET A 151 51.79 -7.65 -34.48
C MET A 151 50.25 -7.80 -34.29
N PRO A 152 49.42 -7.43 -35.29
CA PRO A 152 48.04 -6.97 -35.04
C PRO A 152 46.93 -7.74 -35.78
N VAL A 153 45.69 -7.25 -35.58
CA VAL A 153 44.38 -7.52 -36.24
C VAL A 153 43.81 -8.93 -36.20
#